data_AF-A0A2F0ALA8-F1
#
_entry.id   AF-A0A2F0ALA8-F1
#
_cell.length_a   1.000
_cell.length_b   1.000
_cell.length_c   1.000
_cell.angle_alpha   90.00
_cell.angle_beta   90.00
_cell.angle_gamma   90.00
#
_symmetry.space_group_name_H-M   'P 1'
#
loop_
_entity.id
_entity.type
_entity.pdbx_description
1 polymer ?
#
loop_
_entity_poly.entity_id
_entity_poly.type
_entity_poly.pdbx_seq_one_letter_code
_entity_poly.pdbx_strand_id
1 'polypeptide(L)'
;MRRIFKLLLNCSLAMSLLSGCGSTGDPAAPFFEQDMGIGRVDVGANVQDAAQPTPAETVSVATFNVRKFFDTNCDSRNCSGSSFERMPSESEFRAKAEQIANGIRFLGGDILLLQEIETEICLNTLMEFLAQDGYTIAVLGETGGSASLDVAVIARGDLVGRRSHKDEQIPLPNSGSTTFSRDFLEVHLEIRGKRVVVLNAHFKAKTRDDPQRRLAEAMAARAIALDLAVDQPGALVVLGGDLNDTPGSNPIEALEGSDGMVRVAAELGDGAATYTYQGMPQAIDHLYLVETPAGRYRYGTARVVRSNQRGLAGSDHAGLIATFEITGSR
;
A
#
# COMPACT_ATOMS: atom_id res chain seq x y z
N MET A 1 -24.81 -14.41 -53.09
CA MET A 1 -23.48 -14.49 -53.75
C MET A 1 -22.52 -15.15 -52.75
N ARG A 2 -22.32 -16.48 -52.82
CA ARG A 2 -21.04 -17.19 -53.15
C ARG A 2 -19.82 -16.51 -52.50
N ARG A 3 -19.02 -17.12 -51.62
CA ARG A 3 -18.38 -18.46 -51.54
C ARG A 3 -18.14 -18.79 -50.04
N ILE A 4 -18.33 -19.96 -49.40
CA ILE A 4 -17.90 -21.37 -49.58
C ILE A 4 -16.40 -21.56 -49.82
N PHE A 5 -15.68 -22.04 -48.79
CA PHE A 5 -14.82 -23.24 -48.90
C PHE A 5 -14.72 -23.98 -47.54
N LYS A 6 -14.85 -25.31 -47.61
CA LYS A 6 -14.79 -26.34 -46.57
C LYS A 6 -13.48 -27.13 -46.70
N LEU A 7 -13.13 -27.88 -45.64
CA LEU A 7 -12.51 -29.24 -45.50
C LEU A 7 -11.34 -29.17 -44.49
N LEU A 8 -11.29 -29.89 -43.35
CA LEU A 8 -11.56 -31.29 -42.92
C LEU A 8 -10.33 -32.24 -42.96
N LEU A 9 -10.22 -33.02 -41.87
CA LEU A 9 -9.60 -34.35 -41.69
C LEU A 9 -8.05 -34.43 -41.72
N ASN A 10 -7.32 -35.28 -40.96
CA ASN A 10 -7.54 -36.55 -40.26
C ASN A 10 -6.37 -36.76 -39.24
N CYS A 11 -6.56 -37.28 -38.03
CA CYS A 11 -6.50 -38.69 -37.60
C CYS A 11 -5.13 -39.40 -37.76
N SER A 12 -4.46 -39.81 -36.66
CA SER A 12 -4.12 -41.23 -36.38
C SER A 12 -3.20 -41.44 -35.16
N LEU A 13 -3.46 -42.58 -34.53
CA LEU A 13 -2.89 -43.25 -33.37
C LEU A 13 -1.60 -44.02 -33.73
N ALA A 14 -0.66 -44.21 -32.80
CA ALA A 14 0.23 -45.39 -32.80
C ALA A 14 0.86 -45.64 -31.41
N MET A 15 0.87 -46.92 -31.04
CA MET A 15 1.26 -47.52 -29.76
C MET A 15 2.18 -48.71 -30.08
N SER A 16 3.31 -48.87 -29.37
CA SER A 16 4.11 -50.11 -29.25
C SER A 16 5.35 -49.82 -28.38
N LEU A 17 5.46 -50.30 -27.13
CA LEU A 17 5.93 -51.63 -26.65
C LEU A 17 7.34 -52.03 -27.13
N LEU A 18 8.28 -52.19 -26.18
CA LEU A 18 9.21 -53.32 -26.09
C LEU A 18 9.96 -53.36 -24.74
N SER A 19 10.00 -54.56 -24.17
CA SER A 19 10.58 -54.99 -22.90
C SER A 19 12.05 -55.44 -23.07
N GLY A 20 12.83 -55.51 -21.99
CA GLY A 20 14.11 -56.24 -21.98
C GLY A 20 14.88 -56.20 -20.66
N CYS A 21 14.96 -57.35 -19.99
CA CYS A 21 15.69 -57.66 -18.76
C CYS A 21 17.23 -57.63 -18.88
N GLY A 22 17.93 -57.51 -17.75
CA GLY A 22 19.34 -57.90 -17.63
C GLY A 22 19.95 -57.60 -16.24
N SER A 23 19.89 -58.57 -15.35
CA SER A 23 20.60 -58.64 -14.06
C SER A 23 22.12 -58.85 -14.23
N THR A 24 22.94 -58.39 -13.27
CA THR A 24 23.82 -59.23 -12.40
C THR A 24 24.92 -58.39 -11.73
N GLY A 25 25.17 -58.62 -10.44
CA GLY A 25 26.51 -58.54 -9.86
C GLY A 25 26.68 -57.72 -8.58
N ASP A 26 26.43 -58.34 -7.42
CA ASP A 26 27.24 -58.09 -6.20
C ASP A 26 28.50 -58.97 -6.26
N PRO A 27 29.64 -58.54 -5.70
CA PRO A 27 30.00 -59.09 -4.39
C PRO A 27 30.77 -58.13 -3.44
N ALA A 28 30.47 -58.32 -2.16
CA ALA A 28 31.30 -58.35 -0.95
C ALA A 28 32.66 -57.60 -0.86
N ALA A 29 32.79 -56.88 0.25
CA ALA A 29 33.99 -56.26 0.81
C ALA A 29 35.13 -57.24 1.16
N PRO A 30 36.33 -56.70 1.44
CA PRO A 30 37.03 -57.10 2.66
C PRO A 30 37.55 -55.93 3.50
N PHE A 31 37.51 -56.17 4.81
CA PHE A 31 38.19 -55.44 5.87
C PHE A 31 39.72 -55.51 5.73
N PHE A 32 40.41 -54.42 6.07
CA PHE A 32 41.78 -54.43 6.61
C PHE A 32 41.90 -53.38 7.70
N GLU A 33 42.51 -53.78 8.81
CA GLU A 33 42.72 -53.04 10.05
C GLU A 33 44.24 -52.85 10.23
N GLN A 34 44.71 -51.63 10.50
CA GLN A 34 45.65 -51.26 11.58
C GLN A 34 46.27 -49.86 11.39
N ASP A 35 45.86 -48.97 12.29
CA ASP A 35 46.64 -48.11 13.20
C ASP A 35 48.01 -47.54 12.78
N MET A 36 48.14 -46.21 12.83
CA MET A 36 49.14 -45.46 13.62
C MET A 36 49.17 -43.98 13.19
N GLY A 37 48.86 -43.06 14.11
CA GLY A 37 49.20 -41.63 13.92
C GLY A 37 48.26 -40.64 14.59
N ILE A 38 48.34 -40.54 15.91
CA ILE A 38 47.66 -39.50 16.70
C ILE A 38 48.34 -38.15 16.42
N GLY A 39 47.78 -37.38 15.49
CA GLY A 39 48.07 -35.96 15.34
C GLY A 39 46.99 -35.14 16.05
N ARG A 40 47.36 -34.48 17.15
CA ARG A 40 46.54 -33.37 17.71
C ARG A 40 46.43 -32.30 16.63
N VAL A 41 45.22 -32.09 16.09
CA VAL A 41 44.92 -30.90 15.32
C VAL A 41 44.29 -29.90 16.27
N ASP A 42 45.01 -28.80 16.49
CA ASP A 42 44.56 -27.66 17.26
C ASP A 42 43.29 -27.07 16.64
N VAL A 43 42.30 -26.87 17.51
CA VAL A 43 41.06 -26.14 17.23
C VAL A 43 41.44 -24.67 17.10
N GLY A 44 41.43 -24.11 15.89
CA GLY A 44 41.84 -22.72 15.70
C GLY A 44 41.79 -22.22 14.25
N ALA A 45 40.68 -22.42 13.55
CA ALA A 45 40.40 -21.65 12.34
C ALA A 45 38.92 -21.26 12.32
N ASN A 46 38.72 -19.96 12.45
CA ASN A 46 37.48 -19.23 12.56
C ASN A 46 36.61 -19.46 11.31
N VAL A 47 35.73 -20.45 11.34
CA VAL A 47 34.56 -20.45 10.45
C VAL A 47 33.68 -19.35 11.02
N GLN A 48 33.74 -18.17 10.38
CA GLN A 48 32.81 -17.09 10.66
C GLN A 48 31.41 -17.67 10.53
N ASP A 49 30.74 -17.80 11.66
CA ASP A 49 29.33 -18.10 11.78
C ASP A 49 28.62 -17.07 10.90
N ALA A 50 28.15 -17.49 9.72
CA ALA A 50 27.33 -16.67 8.88
C ALA A 50 26.08 -16.38 9.71
N ALA A 51 26.03 -15.19 10.31
CA ALA A 51 24.95 -14.77 11.18
C ALA A 51 23.63 -15.15 10.52
N GLN A 52 22.85 -16.00 11.18
CA GLN A 52 21.49 -16.31 10.75
C GLN A 52 20.78 -14.98 10.46
N PRO A 53 20.16 -14.80 9.28
CA PRO A 53 19.47 -13.56 8.98
C PRO A 53 18.48 -13.29 10.10
N THR A 54 18.56 -12.10 10.71
CA THR A 54 17.60 -11.67 11.71
C THR A 54 16.19 -11.83 11.13
N PRO A 55 15.23 -12.41 11.87
CA PRO A 55 13.85 -12.53 11.39
C PRO A 55 13.34 -11.16 10.94
N ALA A 56 12.71 -11.11 9.77
CA ALA A 56 12.13 -9.88 9.26
C ALA A 56 11.02 -9.40 10.21
N GLU A 57 11.07 -8.13 10.60
CA GLU A 57 9.97 -7.50 11.34
C GLU A 57 8.85 -7.16 10.34
N THR A 58 7.60 -7.40 10.73
CA THR A 58 6.45 -7.09 9.87
C THR A 58 5.73 -5.83 10.33
N VAL A 59 5.31 -5.02 9.37
CA VAL A 59 4.48 -3.82 9.59
C VAL A 59 3.27 -3.90 8.66
N SER A 60 2.06 -3.68 9.20
CA SER A 60 0.86 -3.59 8.37
C SER A 60 0.50 -2.14 8.07
N VAL A 61 0.35 -1.80 6.80
CA VAL A 61 -0.04 -0.46 6.34
C VAL A 61 -1.39 -0.56 5.66
N ALA A 62 -2.30 0.34 6.00
CA ALA A 62 -3.60 0.43 5.35
C ALA A 62 -3.89 1.84 4.83
N THR A 63 -4.74 1.93 3.82
CA THR A 63 -5.33 3.19 3.34
C THR A 63 -6.85 3.15 3.48
N PHE A 64 -7.45 4.30 3.85
CA PHE A 64 -8.88 4.42 4.03
C PHE A 64 -9.39 5.86 3.86
N ASN A 65 -10.12 6.11 2.79
CA ASN A 65 -10.92 7.32 2.64
C ASN A 65 -12.15 7.24 3.58
N VAL A 66 -12.20 8.11 4.59
CA VAL A 66 -13.21 8.03 5.65
C VAL A 66 -14.54 8.68 5.27
N ARG A 67 -14.59 9.29 4.08
CA ARG A 67 -15.70 10.04 3.51
C ARG A 67 -16.15 11.20 4.38
N LYS A 68 -15.72 12.41 3.99
CA LYS A 68 -16.21 13.70 4.46
C LYS A 68 -16.28 13.82 5.98
N PHE A 69 -15.16 13.68 6.67
CA PHE A 69 -15.12 13.92 8.10
C PHE A 69 -14.90 15.40 8.39
N PHE A 70 -16.03 16.12 8.42
CA PHE A 70 -16.10 17.55 8.75
C PHE A 70 -16.30 17.77 10.26
N ASP A 71 -15.80 18.90 10.77
CA ASP A 71 -15.98 19.32 12.16
C ASP A 71 -17.24 20.19 12.37
N THR A 72 -17.37 20.78 13.56
CA THR A 72 -18.57 21.55 13.95
C THR A 72 -18.54 23.01 13.51
N ASN A 73 -17.53 23.42 12.74
CA ASN A 73 -17.41 24.74 12.14
C ASN A 73 -17.94 24.73 10.69
N CYS A 74 -18.27 25.91 10.15
CA CYS A 74 -18.72 26.05 8.77
C CYS A 74 -17.78 26.97 8.00
N ASP A 75 -16.77 26.40 7.37
CA ASP A 75 -15.67 27.13 6.72
C ASP A 75 -16.06 27.70 5.36
N SER A 76 -16.89 27.00 4.60
CA SER A 76 -17.41 27.47 3.30
C SER A 76 -18.48 28.54 3.44
N ARG A 77 -18.96 28.81 4.66
CA ARG A 77 -20.13 29.67 4.94
C ARG A 77 -21.42 29.17 4.28
N ASN A 78 -21.44 27.93 3.79
CA ASN A 78 -22.61 27.29 3.19
C ASN A 78 -22.68 25.80 3.52
N CYS A 79 -23.19 25.49 4.72
CA CYS A 79 -23.22 24.12 5.25
C CYS A 79 -24.62 23.49 5.38
N SER A 80 -25.63 24.11 4.77
CA SER A 80 -27.04 23.70 4.88
C SER A 80 -27.47 22.69 3.80
N GLY A 81 -28.59 21.98 4.01
CA GLY A 81 -29.23 21.17 2.97
C GLY A 81 -28.35 20.11 2.31
N SER A 82 -28.10 20.23 1.00
CA SER A 82 -27.25 19.33 0.21
C SER A 82 -25.89 19.94 -0.14
N SER A 83 -25.45 20.95 0.60
CA SER A 83 -24.14 21.58 0.40
C SER A 83 -23.00 20.59 0.55
N PHE A 84 -21.87 20.91 -0.08
CA PHE A 84 -20.70 20.04 -0.11
C PHE A 84 -20.16 19.78 1.29
N GLU A 85 -19.93 20.87 2.03
CA GLU A 85 -19.61 20.88 3.46
C GLU A 85 -20.89 20.71 4.26
N ARG A 86 -20.78 19.96 5.34
CA ARG A 86 -21.83 19.75 6.30
C ARG A 86 -21.25 20.14 7.65
N MET A 87 -21.99 20.96 8.40
CA MET A 87 -21.64 21.32 9.77
C MET A 87 -22.46 20.42 10.70
N PRO A 88 -21.94 19.25 11.11
CA PRO A 88 -22.58 18.40 12.10
C PRO A 88 -22.79 19.12 13.44
N SER A 89 -23.76 18.64 14.22
CA SER A 89 -23.78 18.88 15.66
C SER A 89 -22.60 18.18 16.34
N GLU A 90 -22.23 18.64 17.54
CA GLU A 90 -21.17 18.00 18.35
C GLU A 90 -21.40 16.49 18.53
N SER A 91 -22.65 16.07 18.75
CA SER A 91 -23.01 14.65 18.87
C SER A 91 -22.80 13.87 17.57
N GLU A 92 -23.11 14.46 16.42
CA GLU A 92 -22.92 13.80 15.12
C GLU A 92 -21.44 13.72 14.76
N PHE A 93 -20.68 14.79 15.03
CA PHE A 93 -19.24 14.84 14.84
C PHE A 93 -18.53 13.75 15.65
N ARG A 94 -18.81 13.66 16.97
CA ARG A 94 -18.21 12.63 17.82
C ARG A 94 -18.67 11.22 17.45
N ALA A 95 -19.94 11.03 17.06
CA ALA A 95 -20.42 9.73 16.58
C ALA A 95 -19.73 9.28 15.29
N LYS A 96 -19.46 10.22 14.36
CA LYS A 96 -18.70 9.95 13.14
C LYS A 96 -17.24 9.61 13.46
N ALA A 97 -16.61 10.31 14.40
CA ALA A 97 -15.26 10.01 14.88
C ALA A 97 -15.17 8.58 15.46
N GLU A 98 -16.10 8.21 16.34
CA GLU A 98 -16.18 6.86 16.92
C GLU A 98 -16.43 5.79 15.85
N GLN A 99 -17.32 6.07 14.89
CA GLN A 99 -17.59 5.19 13.76
C GLN A 99 -16.31 4.93 12.94
N ILE A 100 -15.56 5.97 12.61
CA ILE A 100 -14.28 5.86 11.89
C ILE A 100 -13.27 5.06 12.72
N ALA A 101 -13.14 5.35 14.02
CA ALA A 101 -12.26 4.62 14.93
C ALA A 101 -12.57 3.11 14.94
N ASN A 102 -13.84 2.72 14.96
CA ASN A 102 -14.26 1.33 14.87
C ASN A 102 -13.89 0.70 13.51
N GLY A 103 -13.97 1.46 12.41
CA GLY A 103 -13.46 1.04 11.11
C GLY A 103 -11.96 0.77 11.12
N ILE A 104 -11.19 1.67 11.74
CA ILE A 104 -9.73 1.54 11.89
C ILE A 104 -9.37 0.32 12.73
N ARG A 105 -10.07 0.07 13.85
CA ARG A 105 -9.88 -1.16 14.65
C ARG A 105 -10.16 -2.43 13.85
N PHE A 106 -11.20 -2.41 13.03
CA PHE A 106 -11.55 -3.56 12.18
C PHE A 106 -10.53 -3.77 11.06
N LEU A 107 -9.94 -2.70 10.53
CA LEU A 107 -8.89 -2.75 9.52
C LEU A 107 -7.56 -3.27 10.12
N GLY A 108 -7.20 -2.82 11.32
CA GLY A 108 -6.12 -3.41 12.12
C GLY A 108 -4.68 -3.12 11.67
N GLY A 109 -4.45 -1.99 10.97
CA GLY A 109 -3.11 -1.57 10.54
C GLY A 109 -2.22 -1.07 11.68
N ASP A 110 -0.90 -1.13 11.51
CA ASP A 110 0.04 -0.41 12.37
C ASP A 110 0.17 1.06 11.95
N ILE A 111 0.01 1.33 10.65
CA ILE A 111 0.00 2.66 10.02
C ILE A 111 -1.24 2.78 9.13
N LEU A 112 -1.97 3.89 9.23
CA LEU A 112 -3.16 4.18 8.45
C LEU A 112 -2.97 5.49 7.68
N LEU A 113 -3.14 5.41 6.36
CA LEU A 113 -3.18 6.53 5.43
C LEU A 113 -4.65 6.92 5.24
N LEU A 114 -5.08 8.01 5.86
CA LEU A 114 -6.47 8.45 5.86
C LEU A 114 -6.67 9.59 4.85
N GLN A 115 -7.82 9.60 4.18
CA GLN A 115 -8.24 10.69 3.29
C GLN A 115 -9.61 11.21 3.71
N GLU A 116 -9.88 12.46 3.34
CA GLU A 116 -11.13 13.19 3.67
C GLU A 116 -11.30 13.51 5.15
N ILE A 117 -10.21 13.93 5.79
CA ILE A 117 -10.20 14.57 7.12
C ILE A 117 -10.18 16.08 6.91
N GLU A 118 -11.10 16.85 7.48
CA GLU A 118 -11.14 18.30 7.24
C GLU A 118 -10.04 19.05 7.99
N THR A 119 -9.97 18.87 9.32
CA THR A 119 -9.13 19.72 10.18
C THR A 119 -8.32 18.93 11.21
N GLU A 120 -7.40 19.64 11.86
CA GLU A 120 -6.66 19.14 13.02
C GLU A 120 -7.61 18.80 14.19
N ILE A 121 -8.77 19.47 14.30
CA ILE A 121 -9.80 19.15 15.30
C ILE A 121 -10.44 17.78 15.01
N CYS A 122 -10.75 17.49 13.74
CA CYS A 122 -11.20 16.17 13.32
C CYS A 122 -10.19 15.09 13.70
N LEU A 123 -8.92 15.29 13.34
CA LEU A 123 -7.87 14.32 13.60
C LEU A 123 -7.67 14.09 15.10
N ASN A 124 -7.59 15.14 15.92
CA ASN A 124 -7.42 15.01 17.36
C ASN A 124 -8.62 14.32 18.03
N THR A 125 -9.85 14.64 17.60
CA THR A 125 -11.06 13.99 18.12
C THR A 125 -11.08 12.51 17.78
N LEU A 126 -10.65 12.13 16.56
CA LEU A 126 -10.49 10.72 16.19
C LEU A 126 -9.46 10.01 17.08
N MET A 127 -8.35 10.67 17.39
CA MET A 127 -7.28 10.12 18.24
C MET A 127 -7.71 9.91 19.69
N GLU A 128 -8.65 10.70 20.23
CA GLU A 128 -9.24 10.45 21.55
C GLU A 128 -9.82 9.04 21.67
N PHE A 129 -10.43 8.53 20.59
CA PHE A 129 -10.97 7.17 20.56
C PHE A 129 -9.89 6.11 20.34
N LEU A 130 -8.77 6.43 19.67
CA LEU A 130 -7.76 5.46 19.23
C LEU A 130 -6.53 5.38 20.14
N ALA A 131 -6.35 6.32 21.07
CA ALA A 131 -5.18 6.37 21.95
C ALA A 131 -5.00 5.08 22.76
N GLN A 132 -6.11 4.48 23.24
CA GLN A 132 -6.07 3.22 23.99
C GLN A 132 -5.71 2.01 23.13
N ASP A 133 -5.85 2.11 21.80
CA ASP A 133 -5.47 1.08 20.82
C ASP A 133 -3.98 1.17 20.40
N GLY A 134 -3.22 2.08 21.04
CA GLY A 134 -1.78 2.25 20.85
C GLY A 134 -1.38 3.19 19.71
N TYR A 135 -2.34 3.87 19.06
CA TYR A 135 -2.02 4.92 18.10
C TYR A 135 -1.59 6.18 18.86
N THR A 136 -0.34 6.56 18.69
CA THR A 136 0.31 7.68 19.39
C THR A 136 0.73 8.80 18.44
N ILE A 137 0.72 8.53 17.14
CA ILE A 137 1.12 9.48 16.10
C ILE A 137 -0.13 9.86 15.30
N ALA A 138 -0.26 11.17 15.06
CA ALA A 138 -1.23 11.73 14.15
C ALA A 138 -0.59 12.93 13.43
N VAL A 139 -0.64 12.91 12.10
CA VAL A 139 -0.06 13.97 11.26
C VAL A 139 -1.07 14.34 10.17
N LEU A 140 -1.48 15.61 10.16
CA LEU A 140 -2.33 16.17 9.10
C LEU A 140 -1.48 16.80 7.99
N GLY A 141 -1.85 16.53 6.74
CA GLY A 141 -1.37 17.18 5.53
C GLY A 141 -2.42 18.19 5.05
N GLU A 142 -2.44 19.35 5.69
CA GLU A 142 -3.48 20.36 5.51
C GLU A 142 -3.28 21.19 4.23
N THR A 143 -4.34 21.40 3.44
CA THR A 143 -4.28 22.27 2.25
C THR A 143 -4.60 23.73 2.57
N GLY A 144 -5.32 23.99 3.66
CA GLY A 144 -5.75 25.32 4.10
C GLY A 144 -6.92 25.91 3.30
N GLY A 145 -7.58 25.10 2.46
CA GLY A 145 -8.78 25.51 1.73
C GLY A 145 -10.04 25.42 2.61
N SER A 146 -11.01 26.31 2.40
CA SER A 146 -12.33 26.21 3.06
C SER A 146 -13.03 24.91 2.67
N ALA A 147 -13.57 24.18 3.64
CA ALA A 147 -14.17 22.86 3.45
C ALA A 147 -13.25 21.89 2.69
N SER A 148 -11.93 22.01 2.91
CA SER A 148 -10.98 21.09 2.31
C SER A 148 -11.15 19.69 2.92
N LEU A 149 -10.78 18.69 2.14
CA LEU A 149 -10.84 17.29 2.55
C LEU A 149 -9.43 16.76 2.37
N ASP A 150 -8.68 16.86 3.45
CA ASP A 150 -7.24 16.67 3.50
C ASP A 150 -6.88 15.21 3.82
N VAL A 151 -5.58 14.97 3.93
CA VAL A 151 -5.01 13.65 4.21
C VAL A 151 -4.38 13.64 5.59
N ALA A 152 -4.41 12.48 6.24
CA ALA A 152 -3.75 12.29 7.52
C ALA A 152 -3.02 10.94 7.59
N VAL A 153 -1.97 10.87 8.39
CA VAL A 153 -1.35 9.60 8.78
C VAL A 153 -1.53 9.43 10.28
N ILE A 154 -2.06 8.28 10.69
CA ILE A 154 -2.00 7.84 12.09
C ILE A 154 -1.19 6.56 12.18
N ALA A 155 -0.44 6.40 13.27
CA ALA A 155 0.44 5.25 13.43
C ALA A 155 0.69 4.90 14.90
N ARG A 156 1.09 3.65 15.11
CA ARG A 156 1.79 3.21 16.31
C ARG A 156 3.28 3.51 16.16
N GLY A 157 4.03 3.63 17.26
CA GLY A 157 5.49 3.83 17.24
C GLY A 157 5.91 5.29 17.45
N ASP A 158 7.05 5.68 16.86
CA ASP A 158 7.65 7.00 17.04
C ASP A 158 7.69 7.82 15.75
N LEU A 159 7.32 9.10 15.85
CA LEU A 159 7.40 10.05 14.74
C LEU A 159 8.85 10.55 14.62
N VAL A 160 9.44 10.38 13.44
CA VAL A 160 10.81 10.83 13.15
C VAL A 160 10.77 12.18 12.44
N GLY A 161 9.82 12.37 11.53
CA GLY A 161 9.71 13.59 10.74
C GLY A 161 8.52 13.55 9.81
N ARG A 162 8.23 14.70 9.19
CA ARG A 162 7.19 14.82 8.16
C ARG A 162 7.61 15.84 7.12
N ARG A 163 7.08 15.70 5.92
CA ARG A 163 7.20 16.69 4.85
C ARG A 163 5.88 16.80 4.09
N SER A 164 5.53 18.04 3.77
CA SER A 164 4.40 18.37 2.91
C SER A 164 4.93 18.66 1.51
N HIS A 165 4.28 18.10 0.50
CA HIS A 165 4.61 18.35 -0.91
C HIS A 165 3.52 19.18 -1.61
N LYS A 166 2.50 19.64 -0.88
CA LYS A 166 1.34 20.36 -1.44
C LYS A 166 1.67 21.55 -2.33
N ASP A 167 2.76 22.28 -2.03
CA ASP A 167 3.15 23.51 -2.72
C ASP A 167 4.19 23.28 -3.83
N GLU A 168 4.64 22.03 -4.02
CA GLU A 168 5.61 21.70 -5.06
C GLU A 168 5.01 21.93 -6.45
N GLN A 169 5.77 22.62 -7.31
CA GLN A 169 5.37 22.88 -8.68
C GLN A 169 5.57 21.62 -9.52
N ILE A 170 4.46 21.08 -10.01
CA ILE A 170 4.41 19.87 -10.81
C ILE A 170 4.18 20.24 -12.27
N PRO A 171 5.03 19.80 -13.21
CA PRO A 171 4.83 20.07 -14.63
C PRO A 171 3.58 19.36 -15.15
N LEU A 172 2.75 20.08 -15.92
CA LEU A 172 1.66 19.47 -16.67
C LEU A 172 2.17 18.86 -17.99
N PRO A 173 1.63 17.71 -18.45
CA PRO A 173 2.07 17.05 -19.68
C PRO A 173 1.97 17.92 -20.95
N ASN A 174 1.06 18.89 -20.98
CA ASN A 174 0.71 19.69 -22.15
C ASN A 174 1.14 21.17 -22.06
N SER A 175 2.11 21.50 -21.21
CA SER A 175 2.58 22.85 -20.84
C SER A 175 1.91 23.44 -19.60
N GLY A 176 2.66 24.27 -18.86
CA GLY A 176 2.26 24.85 -17.58
C GLY A 176 2.67 23.99 -16.38
N SER A 177 2.25 24.43 -15.19
CA SER A 177 2.43 23.71 -13.94
C SER A 177 1.13 23.69 -13.13
N THR A 178 1.06 22.74 -12.22
CA THR A 178 0.04 22.61 -11.18
C THR A 178 0.74 22.34 -9.85
N THR A 179 -0.03 22.13 -8.80
CA THR A 179 0.40 21.48 -7.57
C THR A 179 -0.48 20.26 -7.29
N PHE A 180 -0.15 19.46 -6.28
CA PHE A 180 -1.07 18.43 -5.81
C PHE A 180 -2.40 19.03 -5.35
N SER A 181 -3.51 18.34 -5.63
CA SER A 181 -4.87 18.78 -5.25
C SER A 181 -5.11 18.73 -3.75
N ARG A 182 -4.43 17.80 -3.08
CA ARG A 182 -4.32 17.68 -1.63
C ARG A 182 -2.86 17.50 -1.30
N ASP A 183 -2.49 17.57 -0.03
CA ASP A 183 -1.11 17.28 0.31
C ASP A 183 -0.72 15.86 -0.13
N PHE A 184 0.49 15.74 -0.69
CA PHE A 184 1.15 14.46 -0.85
C PHE A 184 2.05 14.32 0.38
N LEU A 185 1.46 13.76 1.44
CA LEU A 185 2.00 13.83 2.79
C LEU A 185 3.04 12.72 3.00
N GLU A 186 4.28 13.11 3.27
CA GLU A 186 5.39 12.23 3.61
C GLU A 186 5.57 12.18 5.12
N VAL A 187 5.59 10.98 5.70
CA VAL A 187 5.80 10.78 7.15
C VAL A 187 6.86 9.73 7.38
N HIS A 188 7.87 10.10 8.17
CA HIS A 188 8.97 9.25 8.61
C HIS A 188 8.67 8.74 10.01
N LEU A 189 8.73 7.42 10.17
CA LEU A 189 8.34 6.71 11.38
C LEU A 189 9.45 5.74 11.80
N GLU A 190 9.45 5.41 13.08
CA GLU A 190 10.16 4.27 13.62
C GLU A 190 9.15 3.29 14.24
N ILE A 191 9.06 2.10 13.63
CA ILE A 191 8.15 1.04 14.05
C ILE A 191 9.01 -0.12 14.54
N ARG A 192 8.95 -0.42 15.86
CA ARG A 192 9.73 -1.50 16.48
C ARG A 192 11.23 -1.40 16.18
N GLY A 193 11.76 -0.17 16.15
CA GLY A 193 13.17 0.09 15.84
C GLY A 193 13.54 -0.06 14.37
N LYS A 194 12.57 -0.08 13.45
CA LYS A 194 12.78 -0.08 11.99
C LYS A 194 12.28 1.22 11.38
N ARG A 195 13.03 1.77 10.42
CA ARG A 195 12.62 2.96 9.67
C ARG A 195 11.53 2.61 8.67
N VAL A 196 10.43 3.37 8.73
CA VAL A 196 9.32 3.28 7.79
C VAL A 196 9.02 4.69 7.29
N VAL A 197 8.93 4.86 5.97
CA VAL A 197 8.45 6.09 5.33
C VAL A 197 7.14 5.77 4.65
N VAL A 198 6.10 6.56 4.93
CA VAL A 198 4.82 6.45 4.22
C VAL A 198 4.49 7.73 3.49
N LEU A 199 3.92 7.58 2.31
CA LEU A 199 3.45 8.66 1.45
C LEU A 199 1.93 8.50 1.28
N ASN A 200 1.16 9.46 1.77
CA ASN A 200 -0.29 9.47 1.66
C ASN A 200 -0.74 10.45 0.57
N ALA A 201 -1.54 9.96 -0.38
CA ALA A 201 -2.06 10.72 -1.49
C ALA A 201 -3.59 10.76 -1.51
N HIS A 202 -4.14 11.89 -1.95
CA HIS A 202 -5.52 11.97 -2.42
C HIS A 202 -5.56 12.77 -3.73
N PHE A 203 -5.47 12.07 -4.86
CA PHE A 203 -5.36 12.71 -6.16
C PHE A 203 -6.65 13.45 -6.56
N LYS A 204 -6.55 14.31 -7.57
CA LYS A 204 -7.66 15.10 -8.10
C LYS A 204 -8.86 14.21 -8.44
N ALA A 205 -9.97 14.38 -7.73
CA ALA A 205 -11.18 13.59 -8.00
C ALA A 205 -11.71 13.77 -9.43
N LYS A 206 -12.43 12.75 -9.95
CA LYS A 206 -13.12 12.79 -11.26
C LYS A 206 -14.32 13.75 -11.32
N THR A 207 -14.73 14.33 -10.18
CA THR A 207 -15.72 15.41 -10.17
C THR A 207 -15.12 16.67 -10.80
N ARG A 208 -15.77 17.21 -11.84
CA ARG A 208 -15.17 18.25 -12.71
C ARG A 208 -13.79 17.76 -13.15
N ASP A 209 -13.81 16.70 -13.95
CA ASP A 209 -12.64 15.88 -14.22
C ASP A 209 -11.48 16.70 -14.80
N ASP A 210 -10.27 16.35 -14.37
CA ASP A 210 -9.02 16.92 -14.84
C ASP A 210 -7.99 15.78 -14.88
N PRO A 211 -8.03 14.95 -15.94
CA PRO A 211 -7.15 13.80 -16.07
C PRO A 211 -5.69 14.20 -16.28
N GLN A 212 -5.42 15.40 -16.81
CA GLN A 212 -4.06 15.90 -17.01
C GLN A 212 -3.40 16.23 -15.68
N ARG A 213 -4.13 16.88 -14.77
CA ARG A 213 -3.65 17.09 -13.40
C ARG A 213 -3.42 15.78 -12.67
N ARG A 214 -4.36 14.82 -12.74
CA ARG A 214 -4.15 13.50 -12.11
C ARG A 214 -2.91 12.77 -12.63
N LEU A 215 -2.68 12.82 -13.94
CA LEU A 215 -1.47 12.26 -14.54
C LEU A 215 -0.20 12.96 -14.01
N ALA A 216 -0.23 14.29 -13.92
CA ALA A 216 0.88 15.07 -13.38
C ALA A 216 1.16 14.73 -11.89
N GLU A 217 0.12 14.63 -11.07
CA GLU A 217 0.21 14.21 -9.66
C GLU A 217 0.83 12.82 -9.53
N ALA A 218 0.40 11.86 -10.35
CA ALA A 218 0.96 10.50 -10.36
C ALA A 218 2.46 10.48 -10.75
N MET A 219 2.86 11.24 -11.77
CA MET A 219 4.26 11.34 -12.19
C MET A 219 5.14 11.99 -11.12
N ALA A 220 4.66 13.04 -10.45
CA ALA A 220 5.39 13.68 -9.35
C ALA A 220 5.50 12.76 -8.13
N ALA A 221 4.40 12.11 -7.75
CA ALA A 221 4.39 11.15 -6.65
C ALA A 221 5.37 10.00 -6.89
N ARG A 222 5.45 9.50 -8.13
CA ARG A 222 6.46 8.52 -8.53
C ARG A 222 7.89 9.03 -8.31
N ALA A 223 8.21 10.21 -8.85
CA ALA A 223 9.56 10.77 -8.76
C ALA A 223 9.99 10.93 -7.29
N ILE A 224 9.14 11.56 -6.47
CA ILE A 224 9.40 11.78 -5.04
C ILE A 224 9.61 10.45 -4.31
N ALA A 225 8.75 9.47 -4.55
CA ALA A 225 8.84 8.16 -3.91
C ALA A 225 10.13 7.42 -4.26
N LEU A 226 10.56 7.45 -5.53
CA LEU A 226 11.81 6.82 -5.95
C LEU A 226 13.05 7.55 -5.42
N ASP A 227 13.02 8.89 -5.39
CA ASP A 227 14.10 9.67 -4.79
C ASP A 227 14.25 9.33 -3.30
N LEU A 228 13.13 9.20 -2.57
CA LEU A 228 13.13 8.73 -1.18
C LEU A 228 13.70 7.32 -1.02
N ALA A 229 13.38 6.40 -1.92
CA ALA A 229 13.90 5.04 -1.89
C ALA A 229 15.43 5.00 -2.08
N VAL A 230 15.98 5.92 -2.87
CA VAL A 230 17.43 6.11 -3.05
C VAL A 230 18.06 6.73 -1.81
N ASP A 231 17.42 7.76 -1.24
CA ASP A 231 17.94 8.49 -0.07
C ASP A 231 17.82 7.69 1.24
N GLN A 232 16.86 6.76 1.31
CA GLN A 232 16.54 5.96 2.50
C GLN A 232 16.57 4.44 2.19
N PRO A 233 17.71 3.87 1.74
CA PRO A 233 17.77 2.47 1.31
C PRO A 233 17.53 1.46 2.46
N GLY A 234 17.68 1.90 3.70
CA GLY A 234 17.42 1.13 4.92
C GLY A 234 15.99 1.20 5.44
N ALA A 235 15.11 1.97 4.79
CA ALA A 235 13.71 2.11 5.21
C ALA A 235 12.77 1.23 4.36
N LEU A 236 11.66 0.80 4.97
CA LEU A 236 10.48 0.42 4.21
C LEU A 236 9.81 1.69 3.69
N VAL A 237 9.57 1.79 2.39
CA VAL A 237 8.87 2.93 1.78
C VAL A 237 7.54 2.44 1.18
N VAL A 238 6.43 3.02 1.61
CA VAL A 238 5.08 2.65 1.15
C VAL A 238 4.33 3.90 0.70
N LEU A 239 3.80 3.87 -0.52
CA LEU A 239 2.90 4.90 -1.04
C LEU A 239 1.47 4.36 -1.05
N GLY A 240 0.50 5.14 -0.62
CA GLY A 240 -0.89 4.77 -0.76
C GLY A 240 -1.86 5.92 -0.64
N GLY A 241 -3.14 5.61 -0.85
CA GLY A 241 -4.19 6.60 -0.80
C GLY A 241 -5.32 6.37 -1.79
N ASP A 242 -6.26 7.31 -1.82
CA ASP A 242 -7.28 7.41 -2.85
C ASP A 242 -6.71 8.13 -4.08
N LEU A 243 -6.27 7.35 -5.06
CA LEU A 243 -5.65 7.89 -6.27
C LEU A 243 -6.68 8.27 -7.34
N ASN A 244 -7.97 8.07 -7.06
CA ASN A 244 -9.09 8.44 -7.94
C ASN A 244 -8.98 7.86 -9.37
N ASP A 245 -8.20 6.80 -9.58
CA ASP A 245 -8.12 6.11 -10.87
C ASP A 245 -7.78 4.63 -10.72
N THR A 246 -8.07 3.86 -11.78
CA THR A 246 -8.04 2.39 -11.77
C THR A 246 -6.76 1.82 -12.39
N PRO A 247 -6.39 0.56 -12.07
CA PRO A 247 -5.30 -0.13 -12.76
C PRO A 247 -5.47 -0.07 -14.29
N GLY A 248 -4.37 0.17 -15.02
CA GLY A 248 -4.37 0.34 -16.48
C GLY A 248 -4.87 1.70 -16.98
N SER A 249 -5.15 2.67 -16.09
CA SER A 249 -5.36 4.06 -16.48
C SER A 249 -4.03 4.81 -16.60
N ASN A 250 -3.95 5.84 -17.45
CA ASN A 250 -2.71 6.60 -17.66
C ASN A 250 -2.06 7.10 -16.35
N PRO A 251 -2.79 7.65 -15.36
CA PRO A 251 -2.15 8.04 -14.09
C PRO A 251 -1.56 6.86 -13.32
N ILE A 252 -2.26 5.73 -13.27
CA ILE A 252 -1.76 4.54 -12.54
C ILE A 252 -0.59 3.90 -13.28
N GLU A 253 -0.64 3.79 -14.60
CA GLU A 253 0.50 3.31 -15.40
C GLU A 253 1.73 4.22 -15.26
N ALA A 254 1.53 5.54 -15.18
CA ALA A 254 2.62 6.49 -14.96
C ALA A 254 3.21 6.40 -13.55
N LEU A 255 2.40 6.09 -12.53
CA LEU A 255 2.85 5.85 -11.16
C LEU A 255 3.65 4.54 -11.06
N GLU A 256 3.10 3.46 -11.62
CA GLU A 256 3.72 2.13 -11.64
C GLU A 256 5.05 2.15 -12.42
N GLY A 257 5.06 2.80 -13.58
CA GLY A 257 6.23 2.81 -14.46
C GLY A 257 6.61 1.41 -14.93
N SER A 258 7.89 1.21 -15.23
CA SER A 258 8.44 -0.10 -15.62
C SER A 258 8.98 -0.93 -14.45
N ASP A 259 9.35 -0.27 -13.35
CA ASP A 259 10.06 -0.84 -12.19
C ASP A 259 9.96 0.07 -10.94
N GLY A 260 10.50 -0.37 -9.80
CA GLY A 260 10.65 0.44 -8.59
C GLY A 260 9.39 0.58 -7.75
N MET A 261 8.22 0.17 -8.25
CA MET A 261 6.96 0.16 -7.52
C MET A 261 6.19 -1.14 -7.75
N VAL A 262 5.67 -1.71 -6.66
CA VAL A 262 4.86 -2.93 -6.68
C VAL A 262 3.48 -2.63 -6.10
N ARG A 263 2.43 -2.65 -6.95
CA ARG A 263 1.05 -2.52 -6.49
C ARG A 263 0.61 -3.77 -5.74
N VAL A 264 0.39 -3.64 -4.43
CA VAL A 264 0.13 -4.81 -3.56
C VAL A 264 -1.22 -5.47 -3.87
N ALA A 265 -2.23 -4.68 -4.22
CA ALA A 265 -3.58 -5.19 -4.51
C ALA A 265 -3.69 -5.88 -5.89
N ALA A 266 -2.60 -5.94 -6.68
CA ALA A 266 -2.60 -6.66 -7.95
C ALA A 266 -2.92 -8.16 -7.77
N GLU A 267 -2.55 -8.75 -6.63
CA GLU A 267 -2.83 -10.15 -6.31
C GLU A 267 -4.33 -10.47 -6.18
N LEU A 268 -5.17 -9.46 -5.96
CA LEU A 268 -6.60 -9.62 -5.73
C LEU A 268 -7.41 -9.64 -7.03
N GLY A 269 -6.82 -9.26 -8.17
CA GLY A 269 -7.54 -9.12 -9.44
C GLY A 269 -8.78 -8.24 -9.28
N ASP A 270 -9.94 -8.73 -9.74
CA ASP A 270 -11.23 -8.05 -9.61
C ASP A 270 -11.67 -7.82 -8.15
N GLY A 271 -11.10 -8.57 -7.20
CA GLY A 271 -11.35 -8.39 -5.76
C GLY A 271 -10.69 -7.13 -5.17
N ALA A 272 -9.85 -6.42 -5.93
CA ALA A 272 -9.16 -5.21 -5.51
C ALA A 272 -10.04 -3.97 -5.45
N ALA A 273 -11.28 -4.03 -5.97
CA ALA A 273 -12.16 -2.88 -5.96
C ALA A 273 -12.35 -2.36 -4.52
N THR A 274 -12.42 -1.04 -4.34
CA THR A 274 -12.58 -0.36 -3.04
C THR A 274 -13.74 0.63 -3.06
N TYR A 275 -14.16 1.06 -4.25
CA TYR A 275 -15.24 2.03 -4.47
C TYR A 275 -16.27 1.49 -5.48
N THR A 276 -17.48 2.05 -5.50
CA THR A 276 -18.51 1.73 -6.50
C THR A 276 -19.01 2.99 -7.18
N TYR A 277 -18.72 3.14 -8.46
CA TYR A 277 -19.18 4.25 -9.28
C TYR A 277 -20.28 3.78 -10.24
N GLN A 278 -21.48 4.38 -10.15
CA GLN A 278 -22.63 4.04 -11.01
C GLN A 278 -22.93 2.52 -11.06
N GLY A 279 -22.76 1.83 -9.93
CA GLY A 279 -22.97 0.39 -9.81
C GLY A 279 -21.79 -0.47 -10.28
N MET A 280 -20.73 0.14 -10.80
CA MET A 280 -19.52 -0.57 -11.23
C MET A 280 -18.43 -0.51 -10.14
N PRO A 281 -17.90 -1.67 -9.70
CA PRO A 281 -16.80 -1.71 -8.74
C PRO A 281 -15.50 -1.17 -9.37
N GLN A 282 -14.75 -0.37 -8.61
CA GLN A 282 -13.49 0.25 -9.06
C GLN A 282 -12.44 0.15 -7.96
N ALA A 283 -11.20 -0.19 -8.34
CA ALA A 283 -10.04 -0.17 -7.46
C ALA A 283 -9.36 1.20 -7.59
N ILE A 284 -9.73 2.14 -6.73
CA ILE A 284 -9.19 3.52 -6.76
C ILE A 284 -8.36 3.87 -5.52
N ASP A 285 -8.47 3.08 -4.46
CA ASP A 285 -7.60 3.16 -3.30
C ASP A 285 -6.47 2.14 -3.47
N HIS A 286 -5.22 2.60 -3.35
CA HIS A 286 -4.04 1.79 -3.68
C HIS A 286 -3.01 1.80 -2.55
N LEU A 287 -2.20 0.74 -2.52
CA LEU A 287 -0.97 0.65 -1.75
C LEU A 287 0.13 0.12 -2.68
N TYR A 288 1.30 0.72 -2.59
CA TYR A 288 2.50 0.37 -3.33
C TYR A 288 3.65 0.16 -2.36
N LEU A 289 4.35 -0.95 -2.50
CA LEU A 289 5.74 -1.00 -2.04
C LEU A 289 6.57 -0.18 -3.03
N VAL A 290 7.33 0.79 -2.52
CA VAL A 290 8.41 1.41 -3.28
C VAL A 290 9.67 0.59 -2.99
N GLU A 291 10.32 0.09 -4.04
CA GLU A 291 11.39 -0.89 -3.88
C GLU A 291 12.62 -0.27 -3.22
N THR A 292 12.97 -0.79 -2.05
CA THR A 292 14.24 -0.52 -1.36
C THR A 292 14.97 -1.83 -1.05
N PRO A 293 16.27 -1.80 -0.74
CA PRO A 293 16.96 -2.98 -0.24
C PRO A 293 16.30 -3.58 1.02
N ALA A 294 15.76 -2.74 1.91
CA ALA A 294 15.19 -3.15 3.20
C ALA A 294 13.74 -3.66 3.15
N GLY A 295 12.88 -3.08 2.30
CA GLY A 295 11.44 -3.34 2.29
C GLY A 295 11.01 -4.47 1.36
N ARG A 296 10.15 -5.37 1.84
CA ARG A 296 9.49 -6.40 1.00
C ARG A 296 8.00 -6.39 1.26
N TYR A 297 7.21 -6.62 0.22
CA TYR A 297 5.78 -6.86 0.36
C TYR A 297 5.54 -8.35 0.64
N ARG A 298 4.73 -8.66 1.66
CA ARG A 298 4.37 -10.03 1.99
C ARG A 298 3.17 -10.46 1.15
N TYR A 299 3.43 -11.14 0.03
CA TYR A 299 2.39 -11.66 -0.86
C TYR A 299 1.35 -12.51 -0.12
N GLY A 300 0.09 -12.40 -0.52
CA GLY A 300 -1.09 -13.05 0.05
C GLY A 300 -1.67 -12.31 1.25
N THR A 301 -1.19 -11.11 1.57
CA THR A 301 -1.65 -10.32 2.72
C THR A 301 -2.49 -9.11 2.33
N ALA A 302 -2.60 -8.77 1.04
CA ALA A 302 -3.47 -7.68 0.64
C ALA A 302 -4.93 -8.06 0.88
N ARG A 303 -5.70 -7.16 1.47
CA ARG A 303 -7.12 -7.38 1.77
C ARG A 303 -7.88 -6.08 1.60
N VAL A 304 -9.01 -6.17 0.90
CA VAL A 304 -10.01 -5.12 0.94
C VAL A 304 -11.02 -5.43 2.05
N VAL A 305 -11.20 -4.50 2.96
CA VAL A 305 -12.00 -4.65 4.19
C VAL A 305 -13.25 -3.78 4.10
N ARG A 306 -14.41 -4.40 4.39
CA ARG A 306 -15.73 -3.76 4.32
C ARG A 306 -16.56 -4.12 5.54
N SER A 307 -17.45 -3.20 5.92
CA SER A 307 -18.53 -3.48 6.89
C SER A 307 -19.87 -3.83 6.22
N ASN A 308 -20.01 -3.53 4.93
CA ASN A 308 -21.20 -3.83 4.13
C ASN A 308 -20.81 -4.03 2.65
N GLN A 309 -21.78 -4.11 1.73
CA GLN A 309 -21.50 -4.31 0.31
C GLN A 309 -20.79 -3.12 -0.38
N ARG A 310 -20.86 -1.92 0.20
CA ARG A 310 -20.33 -0.68 -0.39
C ARG A 310 -18.97 -0.30 0.18
N GLY A 311 -18.85 -0.21 1.50
CA GLY A 311 -17.65 0.34 2.13
C GLY A 311 -17.47 -0.07 3.60
N LEU A 312 -16.56 0.63 4.26
CA LEU A 312 -16.16 0.40 5.64
C LEU A 312 -16.65 1.56 6.53
N ALA A 313 -17.24 1.21 7.68
CA ALA A 313 -17.57 2.17 8.75
C ALA A 313 -18.35 3.42 8.27
N GLY A 314 -19.36 3.21 7.43
CA GLY A 314 -20.20 4.30 6.91
C GLY A 314 -19.57 5.13 5.77
N SER A 315 -18.30 4.86 5.41
CA SER A 315 -17.69 5.34 4.18
C SER A 315 -18.29 4.62 2.96
N ASP A 316 -18.26 5.30 1.81
CA ASP A 316 -18.49 4.71 0.49
C ASP A 316 -17.25 4.05 -0.10
N HIS A 317 -16.10 4.18 0.56
CA HIS A 317 -14.89 3.42 0.29
C HIS A 317 -14.74 2.25 1.25
N ALA A 318 -14.15 1.17 0.76
CA ALA A 318 -13.59 0.10 1.57
C ALA A 318 -12.16 0.45 1.99
N GLY A 319 -11.68 -0.13 3.10
CA GLY A 319 -10.27 -0.02 3.47
C GLY A 319 -9.43 -1.02 2.68
N LEU A 320 -8.19 -0.67 2.34
CA LEU A 320 -7.21 -1.59 1.75
C LEU A 320 -6.02 -1.71 2.71
N ILE A 321 -5.64 -2.93 3.08
CA ILE A 321 -4.51 -3.22 3.98
C ILE A 321 -3.57 -4.26 3.36
N ALA A 322 -2.29 -4.16 3.66
CA ALA A 322 -1.28 -5.15 3.33
C ALA A 322 -0.20 -5.21 4.43
N THR A 323 0.52 -6.34 4.51
CA THR A 323 1.66 -6.51 5.40
C THR A 323 2.96 -6.45 4.61
N PHE A 324 3.94 -5.78 5.19
CA PHE A 324 5.28 -5.60 4.66
C PHE A 324 6.30 -6.16 5.65
N GLU A 325 7.41 -6.64 5.11
CA GLU A 325 8.57 -7.12 5.86
C GLU A 325 9.70 -6.10 5.73
N ILE A 326 10.42 -5.89 6.84
CA ILE A 326 11.58 -4.99 6.89
C ILE A 326 12.80 -5.80 7.30
N THR A 327 13.78 -5.82 6.41
CA THR A 327 15.06 -6.51 6.58
C THR A 327 16.17 -5.51 6.87
N GLY A 328 17.14 -5.88 7.71
CA GLY A 328 18.28 -5.04 8.10
C GLY A 328 18.36 -4.74 9.60
N SER A 329 19.56 -4.57 10.16
CA SER A 329 19.77 -4.08 11.53
C SER A 329 19.59 -2.56 11.61
N ARG A 330 19.39 -2.03 12.82
CA ARG A 330 19.31 -0.59 13.11
C ARG A 330 20.46 0.20 12.50
#